data_AF-A0A2E1F730-F1
#
_entry.id   AF-A0A2E1F730-F1
#
_cell.length_a   1.000
_cell.length_b   1.000
_cell.length_c   1.000
_cell.angle_alpha   90.00
_cell.angle_beta   90.00
_cell.angle_gamma   90.00
#
_symmetry.space_group_name_H-M   'P 1'
#
loop_
_entity.id
_entity.type
_entity.pdbx_description
1 polymer ?
#
loop_
_entity_poly.entity_id
_entity_poly.type
_entity_poly.pdbx_seq_one_letter_code
_entity_poly.pdbx_strand_id
1 'polypeptide(L)' 'MNELFLGFLIISISFIGLAIGLIFRSQPIKGSCGGMANLEEGSECKICGRTDPNTCNN' A
#
# COMPACT_ATOMS: atom_id res chain seq x y z
N MET A 1 -25.25 -24.30 -10.01
CA MET A 1 -23.98 -24.30 -10.76
C MET A 1 -23.64 -22.91 -11.33
N ASN A 2 -24.59 -22.19 -11.94
CA ASN A 2 -24.34 -20.82 -12.43
C ASN A 2 -23.98 -19.79 -11.36
N GLU A 3 -24.53 -19.90 -10.15
CA GLU A 3 -24.27 -18.90 -9.09
C GLU A 3 -22.81 -18.90 -8.64
N LEU A 4 -22.19 -20.08 -8.58
CA LEU A 4 -20.76 -20.22 -8.28
C LEU A 4 -19.88 -19.61 -9.36
N PHE A 5 -20.28 -19.78 -10.63
CA PHE A 5 -19.56 -19.19 -11.77
C PHE A 5 -19.66 -17.67 -11.78
N LEU A 6 -20.86 -17.13 -11.52
CA LEU A 6 -21.10 -15.69 -11.48
C LEU A 6 -20.37 -15.04 -10.29
N GLY A 7 -20.39 -15.69 -9.13
CA GLY A 7 -19.65 -15.24 -7.94
C GLY A 7 -18.14 -15.23 -8.18
N PHE A 8 -17.59 -16.29 -8.78
CA PHE A 8 -16.16 -16.37 -9.12
C PHE A 8 -15.74 -15.27 -10.10
N LEU A 9 -16.57 -15.01 -11.11
CA LEU A 9 -16.32 -13.97 -12.12
C LEU A 9 -16.30 -12.56 -11.51
N ILE A 10 -17.24 -12.24 -10.62
CA ILE A 10 -17.29 -10.94 -9.93
C ILE A 10 -16.04 -10.74 -9.06
N ILE A 11 -15.67 -11.74 -8.25
CA ILE A 11 -14.49 -11.65 -7.39
C ILE A 11 -13.24 -11.47 -8.24
N SER A 12 -13.07 -12.27 -9.31
CA SER A 12 -11.92 -12.18 -10.19
C SER A 12 -11.77 -10.78 -10.81
N ILE A 13 -12.87 -10.19 -11.29
CA ILE A 13 -12.89 -8.83 -11.84
C ILE A 13 -12.49 -7.78 -10.79
N SER A 14 -12.96 -7.89 -9.54
CA SER A 14 -12.57 -6.97 -8.47
C SER A 14 -11.07 -7.01 -8.18
N PHE A 15 -10.46 -8.20 -8.12
CA PHE A 15 -9.01 -8.33 -7.90
C PHE A 15 -8.19 -7.78 -9.06
N ILE A 16 -8.63 -8.00 -10.31
CA ILE A 16 -7.99 -7.43 -11.50
C ILE A 16 -8.07 -5.90 -11.46
N GLY A 17 -9.24 -5.33 -11.12
CA GLY A 17 -9.42 -3.88 -10.99
C GLY A 17 -8.53 -3.27 -9.91
N LEU A 18 -8.39 -3.93 -8.76
CA LEU A 18 -7.48 -3.52 -7.69
C LEU A 18 -6.02 -3.54 -8.15
N ALA A 19 -5.58 -4.61 -8.81
CA ALA A 19 -4.22 -4.74 -9.32
C ALA A 19 -3.88 -3.64 -10.33
N ILE A 20 -4.77 -3.41 -11.31
CA ILE A 20 -4.60 -2.34 -12.30
C ILE A 20 -4.58 -0.97 -11.60
N GLY A 21 -5.47 -0.75 -10.64
CA GLY A 21 -5.51 0.49 -9.86
C GLY A 21 -4.22 0.76 -9.08
N LEU A 22 -3.58 -0.27 -8.52
CA LEU A 22 -2.29 -0.16 -7.83
C LEU A 22 -1.14 0.14 -8.81
N ILE A 23 -1.12 -0.52 -9.96
CA ILE A 23 -0.10 -0.29 -11.00
C ILE A 23 -0.19 1.16 -11.51
N PHE A 24 -1.40 1.65 -11.81
CA PHE A 24 -1.60 3.04 -12.24
C PHE A 24 -1.27 4.06 -11.15
N ARG A 25 -1.50 3.71 -9.87
CA ARG A 25 -1.16 4.61 -8.77
C ARG A 25 0.34 4.86 -8.73
N SER A 26 1.20 3.91 -9.17
CA SER A 26 2.68 3.97 -9.27
C SER A 26 3.41 4.57 -8.05
N GLN A 27 2.69 4.82 -6.97
CA GLN A 27 3.21 5.28 -5.72
C GLN A 27 3.56 4.03 -4.93
N PRO A 28 4.75 3.99 -4.31
CA PRO A 28 5.07 2.92 -3.38
C PRO A 28 3.93 2.81 -2.38
N ILE A 29 3.56 1.58 -2.00
CA ILE A 29 2.60 1.36 -0.92
C ILE A 29 3.13 2.17 0.25
N LYS A 30 2.42 3.25 0.61
CA LYS A 30 2.81 4.10 1.73
C LYS A 30 2.76 3.20 2.95
N GLY A 31 3.93 2.70 3.35
CA GLY A 31 4.07 1.83 4.51
C GLY A 31 3.61 2.56 5.76
N SER A 32 3.56 1.86 6.89
CA SER A 32 3.13 2.41 8.19
C SER A 32 3.84 3.72 8.61
N CYS A 33 4.93 4.10 7.94
CA CYS A 33 5.63 5.37 8.11
C CYS A 33 4.95 6.57 7.41
N GLY A 34 3.70 6.41 6.94
CA GLY A 34 2.87 7.41 6.26
C GLY A 34 2.46 8.64 7.08
N GLY A 35 3.20 8.99 8.13
CA GLY A 35 2.95 10.13 9.02
C GLY A 35 4.20 10.88 9.48
N MET A 36 5.40 10.49 9.03
CA MET A 36 6.67 11.12 9.45
C MET A 36 6.80 12.60 9.04
N ALA A 37 5.90 13.11 8.19
CA ALA A 37 5.83 14.53 7.85
C ALA A 37 5.33 15.45 8.98
N ASN A 38 4.78 14.89 10.08
CA ASN A 38 4.38 15.65 11.28
C ASN A 38 5.34 15.45 12.47
N LEU A 39 6.44 14.73 12.25
CA LEU A 39 7.47 14.47 13.25
C LEU A 39 8.58 15.51 13.05
N GLU A 40 8.98 16.20 14.13
CA GLU A 40 10.04 17.21 14.12
C GLU A 40 11.29 16.66 13.41
N GLU A 41 11.91 17.49 12.57
CA GLU A 41 13.06 17.13 11.73
C GLU A 41 14.12 16.38 12.55
N GLY A 42 14.26 15.07 12.31
CA GLY A 42 15.22 14.20 13.02
C GLY A 42 14.66 13.31 14.13
N SER A 43 13.34 13.18 14.28
CA SER A 43 12.76 12.23 15.25
C SER A 43 12.67 10.81 14.71
N GLU A 44 13.15 9.86 15.52
CA GLU A 44 13.19 8.44 15.17
C GLU A 44 11.79 7.84 15.16
N CYS A 45 11.44 7.07 14.13
CA CYS A 45 10.15 6.39 14.06
C CYS A 45 10.02 5.42 15.25
N LYS A 46 9.16 5.71 16.23
CA LYS A 46 9.03 4.92 17.47
C LYS A 46 8.64 3.45 17.27
N ILE A 47 8.19 3.08 16.08
CA ILE A 47 7.86 1.69 15.70
C ILE A 47 9.10 0.92 15.17
N CYS A 48 10.03 1.59 14.49
CA CYS A 48 11.19 0.92 13.86
C CYS A 48 12.57 1.52 14.22
N GLY A 49 12.60 2.57 15.05
CA GLY A 49 13.80 3.25 15.54
C GLY A 49 14.65 3.90 14.43
N ARG A 50 14.06 4.21 13.27
CA ARG A 50 14.79 4.78 12.13
C ARG A 50 14.49 6.26 11.99
N THR A 51 15.55 7.06 11.84
CA THR A 51 15.54 8.53 11.75
C THR A 51 15.45 9.02 10.32
N ASP A 52 15.88 8.20 9.34
CA ASP A 52 16.00 8.60 7.95
C ASP A 52 14.85 8.07 7.06
N PRO A 53 14.00 8.96 6.52
CA PRO A 53 12.96 8.58 5.56
C PRO A 53 13.55 8.07 4.22
N ASN A 54 14.81 8.42 3.93
CA ASN A 54 15.51 8.06 2.70
C ASN A 54 15.97 6.60 2.66
N THR A 55 15.95 5.89 3.79
CA THR A 55 16.28 4.46 3.85
C THR A 55 15.14 3.56 3.38
N CYS A 56 13.94 4.12 3.17
CA CYS A 56 12.76 3.45 2.60
C CYS A 56 12.64 3.69 1.09
N ASN A 57 13.77 3.82 0.40
CA ASN A 57 13.89 3.99 -1.06
C ASN A 57 14.71 2.84 -1.69
N ASN A 58 14.82 1.71 -1.00
CA ASN A 58 15.28 0.44 -1.58
C ASN A 58 14.48 -0.72 -0.97
#